data_AF-A0A4Q3FSK9-F1
#
_entry.id   AF-A0A4Q3FSK9-F1
#
_cell.length_a   1.000
_cell.length_b   1.000
_cell.length_c   1.000
_cell.angle_alpha   90.00
_cell.angle_beta   90.00
_cell.angle_gamma   90.00
#
_symmetry.space_group_name_H-M   'P 1'
#
loop_
_entity.id
_entity.type
_entity.pdbx_description
1 polymer ?
#
loop_
_entity_poly.entity_id
_entity_poly.type
_entity_poly.pdbx_seq_one_letter_code
_entity_poly.pdbx_strand_id
1 'polypeptide(L)'
;MTDMTMDPFTDLERLRQDPQEVNALFRDLLISVTNFFRDADAFEALARMVVPKLFEGRGADEVVRVWVPGCATGEEVFSLAILLREHMDGLSALPRVQLFATDIDDRALSVARAARYPGPLLDSVSPERRARFFTADNGSYVVTKEVRDLCIFSSHSVMRDPPFSRIDLISCRNLLIYFGSEVQNQVIPVFHYALRPEGYLFLGTSENISQFGDLFAPMEKKHRIFRRRANGVSGIRLPMTLAHLRPGHPGQPTMRQTTANGLALRQIVESQVLERFAPPFVVVNRDGDVAYFSARTGKYL
;
A
#
# COMPACT_ATOMS: atom_id res chain seq x y z
N MET A 1 41.27 17.55 0.44
CA MET A 1 41.93 16.97 -0.74
C MET A 1 41.60 15.49 -0.70
N THR A 2 40.56 15.03 -1.37
CA THR A 2 40.38 15.12 -2.82
C THR A 2 38.97 15.56 -3.17
N ASP A 3 38.88 16.68 -3.88
CA ASP A 3 37.68 17.14 -4.57
C ASP A 3 37.54 16.25 -5.80
N MET A 4 36.60 15.30 -5.74
CA MET A 4 36.33 14.38 -6.85
C MET A 4 35.09 14.89 -7.56
N THR A 5 35.30 15.86 -8.46
CA THR A 5 34.36 16.18 -9.53
C THR A 5 34.24 14.93 -10.41
N MET A 6 33.32 14.03 -10.05
CA MET A 6 33.01 12.84 -10.83
C MET A 6 32.34 13.23 -12.14
N ASP A 7 32.85 12.69 -13.23
CA ASP A 7 32.33 12.87 -14.58
C ASP A 7 31.06 12.00 -14.77
N PRO A 8 29.90 12.60 -15.13
CA PRO A 8 28.62 11.89 -15.23
C PRO A 8 28.62 10.71 -16.22
N PHE A 9 29.52 10.71 -17.21
CA PHE A 9 29.61 9.61 -18.19
C PHE A 9 30.32 8.38 -17.64
N THR A 10 31.31 8.58 -16.75
CA THR A 10 32.04 7.48 -16.09
C THR A 10 31.17 6.75 -15.07
N ASP A 11 30.24 7.45 -14.41
CA ASP A 11 29.28 6.86 -13.47
C ASP A 11 28.24 5.96 -14.18
N LEU A 12 27.82 6.33 -15.39
CA LEU A 12 26.83 5.56 -16.15
C LEU A 12 27.35 4.20 -16.62
N GLU A 13 28.64 4.10 -16.94
CA GLU A 13 29.28 2.82 -17.28
C GLU A 13 29.49 1.95 -16.03
N ARG A 14 29.89 2.53 -14.89
CA ARG A 14 30.00 1.80 -13.61
C ARG A 14 28.64 1.27 -13.14
N LEU A 15 27.58 2.06 -13.23
CA LEU A 15 26.21 1.64 -12.91
C LEU A 15 25.73 0.50 -13.82
N ARG A 16 26.15 0.44 -15.08
CA ARG A 16 25.77 -0.66 -15.99
C ARG A 16 26.50 -1.97 -15.68
N GLN A 17 27.67 -1.90 -15.05
CA GLN A 17 28.54 -3.05 -14.81
C GLN A 17 28.46 -3.58 -13.38
N ASP A 18 28.09 -2.76 -12.41
CA ASP A 18 28.01 -3.14 -11.00
C ASP A 18 26.58 -2.96 -10.43
N PRO A 19 25.84 -4.07 -10.25
CA PRO A 19 24.54 -4.04 -9.59
C PRO A 19 24.57 -3.48 -8.16
N GLN A 20 25.71 -3.52 -7.46
CA GLN A 20 25.83 -2.94 -6.12
C GLN A 20 25.86 -1.40 -6.17
N GLU A 21 26.51 -0.81 -7.17
CA GLU A 21 26.51 0.65 -7.40
C GLU A 21 25.12 1.14 -7.80
N VAL A 22 24.36 0.37 -8.60
CA VAL A 22 22.94 0.70 -8.89
C VAL A 22 22.10 0.72 -7.62
N ASN A 23 22.29 -0.26 -6.76
CA ASN A 23 21.61 -0.30 -5.47
C ASN A 23 22.07 0.84 -4.55
N ALA A 24 23.35 1.22 -4.58
CA ALA A 24 23.88 2.35 -3.82
C ALA A 24 23.28 3.68 -4.27
N LEU A 25 23.29 3.95 -5.57
CA LEU A 25 22.67 5.14 -6.13
C LEU A 25 21.15 5.17 -5.86
N PHE A 26 20.47 4.03 -6.00
CA PHE A 26 19.05 3.94 -5.66
C PHE A 26 18.79 4.32 -4.20
N ARG A 27 19.65 3.89 -3.26
CA ARG A 27 19.55 4.26 -1.84
C ARG A 27 19.74 5.76 -1.62
N ASP A 28 20.71 6.37 -2.28
CA ASP A 28 21.00 7.80 -2.11
C ASP A 28 19.89 8.70 -2.68
N LEU A 29 19.13 8.21 -3.65
CA LEU A 29 17.97 8.91 -4.21
C LEU A 29 16.73 8.86 -3.29
N LEU A 30 16.68 7.96 -2.31
CA LEU A 30 15.56 7.86 -1.36
C LEU A 30 15.72 8.87 -0.23
N ILE A 31 15.13 10.06 -0.40
CA ILE A 31 15.03 11.07 0.65
C ILE A 31 14.04 10.61 1.72
N SER A 32 14.55 10.02 2.81
CA SER A 32 13.75 9.49 3.92
C SER A 32 13.84 10.40 5.14
N VAL A 33 13.25 11.59 5.07
CA VAL A 33 13.13 12.50 6.23
C VAL A 33 11.68 12.48 6.72
N THR A 34 11.49 11.92 7.91
CA THR A 34 10.20 11.87 8.59
C THR A 34 10.41 12.14 10.08
N ASN A 35 9.37 12.66 10.74
CA ASN A 35 9.38 13.02 12.16
C ASN A 35 8.07 12.55 12.77
N PHE A 36 8.08 12.26 14.07
CA PHE A 36 6.86 11.96 14.81
C PHE A 36 5.89 13.14 14.73
N PHE A 37 4.60 12.86 14.51
CA PHE A 37 3.53 13.85 14.43
C PHE A 37 3.83 15.00 13.47
N ARG A 38 4.47 14.70 12.33
CA ARG A 38 4.73 15.69 11.27
C ARG A 38 3.41 16.34 10.84
N ASP A 39 3.38 17.67 10.86
CA ASP A 39 2.16 18.48 10.75
C ASP A 39 1.16 18.17 11.87
N ALA A 40 1.52 18.53 13.11
CA ALA A 40 0.77 18.20 14.33
C ALA A 40 -0.73 18.53 14.22
N ASP A 41 -1.09 19.71 13.71
CA ASP A 41 -2.49 20.11 13.48
C ASP A 41 -3.27 19.09 12.62
N ALA A 42 -2.62 18.45 11.64
CA ALA A 42 -3.25 17.46 10.79
C ALA A 42 -3.52 16.14 11.55
N PHE A 43 -2.58 15.72 12.41
CA PHE A 43 -2.79 14.59 13.32
C PHE A 43 -3.87 14.89 14.37
N GLU A 44 -3.95 16.12 14.88
CA GLU A 44 -5.03 16.54 15.77
C GLU A 44 -6.40 16.52 15.07
N ALA A 45 -6.47 17.00 13.83
CA ALA A 45 -7.68 16.89 13.02
C ALA A 45 -8.08 15.43 12.79
N LEU A 46 -7.13 14.56 12.47
CA LEU A 46 -7.35 13.13 12.29
C LEU A 46 -7.84 12.48 13.60
N ALA A 47 -7.18 12.77 14.72
CA ALA A 47 -7.53 12.28 16.06
C ALA A 47 -8.94 12.68 16.47
N ARG A 48 -9.36 13.90 16.15
CA ARG A 48 -10.71 14.40 16.47
C ARG A 48 -11.78 13.85 15.53
N MET A 49 -11.50 13.79 14.23
CA MET A 49 -12.54 13.62 13.20
C MET A 49 -12.66 12.19 12.70
N VAL A 50 -11.54 11.46 12.61
CA VAL A 50 -11.48 10.14 11.97
C VAL A 50 -11.30 9.05 13.00
N VAL A 51 -10.36 9.20 13.95
CA VAL A 51 -10.02 8.14 14.92
C VAL A 51 -11.26 7.58 15.63
N PRO A 52 -12.16 8.38 16.24
CA PRO A 52 -13.38 7.85 16.87
C PRO A 52 -14.26 7.05 15.92
N LYS A 53 -14.39 7.52 14.67
CA LYS A 53 -15.20 6.87 13.63
C LYS A 53 -14.66 5.52 13.19
N LEU A 54 -13.36 5.28 13.38
CA LEU A 54 -12.78 3.96 13.12
C LEU A 54 -13.28 2.92 14.12
N PHE A 55 -13.66 3.32 15.33
CA PHE A 55 -14.10 2.41 16.41
C PHE A 55 -15.62 2.40 16.63
N GLU A 56 -16.37 3.35 16.06
CA GLU A 56 -17.84 3.41 16.14
C GLU A 56 -18.49 2.06 15.76
N GLY A 57 -19.31 1.52 16.67
CA GLY A 57 -20.07 0.28 16.45
C GLY A 57 -19.25 -1.01 16.45
N ARG A 58 -17.97 -0.97 16.82
CA ARG A 58 -17.09 -2.15 16.84
C ARG A 58 -17.00 -2.79 18.21
N GLY A 59 -17.07 -4.12 18.24
CA GLY A 59 -16.84 -4.95 19.42
C GLY A 59 -15.46 -5.63 19.40
N ALA A 60 -15.21 -6.51 20.37
CA ALA A 60 -13.91 -7.19 20.54
C ALA A 60 -13.53 -8.12 19.36
N ASP A 61 -14.52 -8.66 18.64
CA ASP A 61 -14.30 -9.56 17.49
C ASP A 61 -14.00 -8.82 16.17
N GLU A 62 -14.12 -7.49 16.17
CA GLU A 62 -13.88 -6.66 15.00
C GLU A 62 -12.42 -6.18 14.92
N VAL A 63 -11.98 -5.81 13.71
CA VAL A 63 -10.63 -5.32 13.47
C VAL A 63 -10.65 -3.96 12.76
N VAL A 64 -9.88 -3.02 13.30
CA VAL A 64 -9.52 -1.75 12.65
C VAL A 64 -8.20 -1.95 11.91
N ARG A 65 -8.22 -1.74 10.60
CA ARG A 65 -7.07 -1.94 9.70
C ARG A 65 -6.63 -0.59 9.14
N VAL A 66 -5.38 -0.24 9.36
CA VAL A 66 -4.75 0.99 8.83
C VAL A 66 -3.61 0.58 7.90
N TRP A 67 -3.41 1.31 6.81
CA TRP A 67 -2.27 1.09 5.91
C TRP A 67 -1.48 2.39 5.69
N VAL A 68 -0.17 2.32 5.86
CA VAL A 68 0.78 3.42 5.68
C VAL A 68 1.78 3.02 4.57
N PRO A 69 1.50 3.31 3.28
CA PRO A 69 2.48 3.16 2.21
C PRO A 69 3.55 4.25 2.25
N GLY A 70 4.81 3.88 2.02
CA GLY A 70 5.96 4.78 2.12
C GLY A 70 6.26 5.16 3.57
N CYS A 71 6.29 4.18 4.48
CA CYS A 71 6.41 4.46 5.91
C CYS A 71 7.80 4.94 6.37
N ALA A 72 8.80 4.90 5.49
CA ALA A 72 10.19 5.22 5.79
C ALA A 72 10.66 4.54 7.09
N THR A 73 11.24 5.30 8.02
CA THR A 73 11.78 4.83 9.30
C THR A 73 10.72 4.64 10.38
N GLY A 74 9.42 4.77 10.07
CA GLY A 74 8.30 4.33 10.92
C GLY A 74 7.66 5.39 11.83
N GLU A 75 8.16 6.62 11.85
CA GLU A 75 7.71 7.69 12.76
C GLU A 75 6.21 8.00 12.60
N GLU A 76 5.71 8.12 11.37
CA GLU A 76 4.27 8.32 11.10
C GLU A 76 3.42 7.15 11.58
N VAL A 77 3.91 5.92 11.39
CA VAL A 77 3.22 4.69 11.80
C VAL A 77 3.06 4.68 13.31
N PHE A 78 4.12 5.01 14.04
CA PHE A 78 4.08 5.07 15.49
C PHE A 78 3.23 6.24 16.01
N SER A 79 3.22 7.40 15.33
CA SER A 79 2.28 8.47 15.65
C SER A 79 0.82 8.06 15.49
N LEU A 80 0.47 7.35 14.40
CA LEU A 80 -0.87 6.81 14.23
C LEU A 80 -1.20 5.75 15.29
N ALA A 81 -0.27 4.84 15.57
CA ALA A 81 -0.46 3.79 16.57
C ALA A 81 -0.68 4.40 17.97
N ILE A 82 0.04 5.46 18.33
CA ILE A 82 -0.18 6.22 19.57
C ILE A 82 -1.60 6.80 19.62
N LEU A 83 -2.05 7.49 18.56
CA LEU A 83 -3.41 8.06 18.53
C LEU A 83 -4.50 6.98 18.70
N LEU A 84 -4.33 5.84 18.03
CA LEU A 84 -5.27 4.73 18.11
C LEU A 84 -5.26 4.11 19.52
N ARG A 85 -4.08 3.92 20.11
CA ARG A 85 -3.91 3.38 21.47
C ARG A 85 -4.50 4.30 22.52
N GLU A 86 -4.29 5.61 22.42
CA GLU A 86 -4.90 6.62 23.29
C GLU A 86 -6.43 6.56 23.23
N HIS A 87 -7.00 6.44 22.03
CA HIS A 87 -8.46 6.33 21.87
C HIS A 87 -9.01 5.02 22.46
N MET A 88 -8.28 3.92 22.30
CA MET A 88 -8.67 2.61 22.82
C MET A 88 -8.77 2.57 24.35
N ASP A 89 -8.04 3.42 25.08
CA ASP A 89 -8.08 3.41 26.56
C ASP A 89 -9.45 3.78 27.14
N GLY A 90 -10.28 4.49 26.37
CA GLY A 90 -11.64 4.85 26.76
C GLY A 90 -12.71 3.81 26.40
N LEU A 91 -12.35 2.70 25.77
CA LEU A 91 -13.29 1.71 25.26
C LEU A 91 -13.44 0.51 26.21
N SER A 92 -14.68 0.09 26.45
CA SER A 92 -14.99 -1.11 27.26
C SER A 92 -14.77 -2.42 26.50
N ALA A 93 -14.94 -2.41 25.18
CA ALA A 93 -14.64 -3.52 24.28
C ALA A 93 -13.58 -3.07 23.27
N LEU A 94 -12.43 -3.74 23.28
CA LEU A 94 -11.28 -3.38 22.45
C LEU A 94 -11.30 -4.18 21.14
N PRO A 95 -11.68 -3.58 20.00
CA PRO A 95 -11.41 -4.22 18.71
C PRO A 95 -9.91 -4.37 18.53
N ARG A 96 -9.50 -5.37 17.75
CA ARG A 96 -8.10 -5.51 17.35
C ARG A 96 -7.71 -4.36 16.43
N VAL A 97 -6.50 -3.83 16.59
CA VAL A 97 -5.93 -2.84 15.66
C VAL A 97 -4.75 -3.46 14.91
N GLN A 98 -4.67 -3.22 13.61
CA GLN A 98 -3.56 -3.64 12.75
C GLN A 98 -3.14 -2.47 11.85
N LEU A 99 -1.91 -1.97 12.03
CA LEU A 99 -1.29 -0.99 11.16
C LEU A 99 -0.30 -1.71 10.22
N PHE A 100 -0.67 -1.84 8.96
CA PHE A 100 0.23 -2.29 7.90
C PHE A 100 1.10 -1.11 7.50
N ALA A 101 2.40 -1.24 7.68
CA ALA A 101 3.38 -0.22 7.32
C ALA A 101 4.32 -0.80 6.27
N THR A 102 4.42 -0.11 5.14
CA THR A 102 5.12 -0.63 3.99
C THR A 102 6.05 0.38 3.37
N ASP A 103 7.23 -0.08 2.96
CA ASP A 103 8.20 0.71 2.22
C ASP A 103 8.95 -0.19 1.23
N ILE A 104 9.62 0.42 0.25
CA ILE A 104 10.54 -0.28 -0.64
C ILE A 104 11.98 -0.26 -0.11
N ASP A 105 12.30 0.61 0.84
CA ASP A 105 13.60 0.66 1.51
C ASP A 105 13.65 -0.28 2.72
N ASP A 106 14.27 -1.46 2.55
CA ASP A 106 14.47 -2.43 3.63
C ASP A 106 15.36 -1.89 4.78
N ARG A 107 16.22 -0.89 4.52
CA ARG A 107 17.02 -0.25 5.57
C ARG A 107 16.14 0.61 6.47
N ALA A 108 15.26 1.42 5.86
CA ALA A 108 14.29 2.21 6.60
C ALA A 108 13.34 1.32 7.42
N LEU A 109 12.85 0.22 6.82
CA LEU A 109 12.07 -0.79 7.52
C LEU A 109 12.82 -1.45 8.69
N SER A 110 14.13 -1.64 8.57
CA SER A 110 14.95 -2.19 9.65
C SER A 110 15.01 -1.25 10.86
N VAL A 111 15.13 0.06 10.63
CA VAL A 111 15.03 1.09 11.69
C VAL A 111 13.64 1.08 12.32
N ALA A 112 12.59 1.06 11.49
CA ALA A 112 11.21 1.05 11.96
C ALA A 112 10.89 -0.16 12.85
N ARG A 113 11.38 -1.36 12.47
CA ARG A 113 11.24 -2.60 13.25
C ARG A 113 12.00 -2.55 14.58
N ALA A 114 13.19 -1.94 14.57
CA ALA A 114 13.97 -1.70 15.79
C ALA A 114 13.27 -0.71 16.74
N ALA A 115 12.46 0.20 16.18
CA ALA A 115 11.65 1.18 16.89
C ALA A 115 12.45 2.00 17.92
N ARG A 116 13.71 2.31 17.56
CA ARG A 116 14.68 3.03 18.37
C ARG A 116 15.07 4.30 17.65
N TYR A 117 14.91 5.44 18.31
CA TYR A 117 15.09 6.76 17.72
C TYR A 117 15.96 7.65 18.61
N PRO A 118 16.82 8.51 18.05
CA PRO A 118 17.54 9.51 18.81
C PRO A 118 16.56 10.56 19.37
N GLY A 119 16.93 11.17 20.50
CA GLY A 119 16.11 12.17 21.21
C GLY A 119 15.55 13.29 20.32
N PRO A 120 16.33 13.92 19.42
CA PRO A 120 15.84 15.02 18.58
C PRO A 120 14.64 14.67 17.68
N LEU A 121 14.47 13.41 17.27
CA LEU A 121 13.29 13.00 16.48
C LEU A 121 12.00 13.02 17.30
N LEU A 122 12.10 13.06 18.63
CA LEU A 122 10.97 13.12 19.55
C LEU A 122 10.67 14.56 20.02
N ASP A 123 11.32 15.58 19.47
CA ASP A 123 11.11 16.98 19.88
C ASP A 123 9.67 17.46 19.65
N SER A 124 9.00 16.92 18.62
CA SER A 124 7.59 17.16 18.30
C SER A 124 6.60 16.30 19.10
N VAL A 125 7.09 15.34 19.90
CA VAL A 125 6.24 14.47 20.72
C VAL A 125 6.01 15.14 22.07
N SER A 126 4.74 15.23 22.51
CA SER A 126 4.41 15.85 23.78
C SER A 126 5.11 15.14 24.97
N PRO A 127 5.44 15.84 26.06
CA PRO A 127 6.05 15.23 27.25
C PRO A 127 5.26 14.04 27.78
N GLU A 128 3.93 14.11 27.77
CA GLU A 128 3.03 13.05 28.25
C GLU A 128 3.15 11.80 27.39
N ARG A 129 3.10 11.97 26.05
CA ARG A 129 3.28 10.87 25.10
C ARG A 129 4.68 10.27 25.19
N ARG A 130 5.73 11.09 25.36
CA ARG A 130 7.11 10.61 25.54
C ARG A 130 7.25 9.77 26.80
N ALA A 131 6.72 10.25 27.92
CA ALA A 131 6.80 9.55 29.20
C ALA A 131 6.05 8.21 29.18
N ARG A 132 4.95 8.12 28.45
CA ARG A 132 4.13 6.91 28.37
C ARG A 132 4.61 5.91 27.32
N PHE A 133 4.79 6.38 26.08
CA PHE A 133 4.94 5.49 24.93
C PHE A 133 6.39 5.23 24.51
N PHE A 134 7.36 5.79 25.22
CA PHE A 134 8.78 5.60 24.97
C PHE A 134 9.55 5.25 26.24
N THR A 135 10.58 4.43 26.09
CA THR A 135 11.52 4.10 27.15
C THR A 135 12.90 4.63 26.77
N ALA A 136 13.52 5.42 27.66
CA ALA A 136 14.87 5.92 27.45
C ALA A 136 15.89 4.78 27.54
N ASP A 137 16.82 4.74 26.59
CA ASP A 137 17.88 3.73 26.53
C ASP A 137 19.15 4.32 25.88
N ASN A 138 20.17 4.57 26.70
CA ASN A 138 21.52 5.00 26.29
C ASN A 138 21.56 6.15 25.26
N GLY A 139 20.81 7.23 25.51
CA GLY A 139 20.75 8.39 24.62
C GLY A 139 19.78 8.27 23.44
N SER A 140 19.06 7.15 23.36
CA SER A 140 17.96 6.92 22.42
C SER A 140 16.66 6.63 23.16
N TYR A 141 15.56 6.59 22.42
CA TYR A 141 14.23 6.23 22.92
C TYR A 141 13.71 5.04 22.13
N VAL A 142 13.17 4.06 22.83
CA VAL A 142 12.55 2.87 22.24
C VAL A 142 11.04 2.96 22.41
N VAL A 143 10.29 2.78 21.32
CA VAL A 143 8.83 2.75 21.38
C VAL A 143 8.38 1.53 22.21
N THR A 144 7.43 1.76 23.10
CA THR A 144 6.89 0.72 23.99
C THR A 144 6.21 -0.42 23.23
N LYS A 145 6.18 -1.59 23.86
CA LYS A 145 5.57 -2.79 23.29
C LYS A 145 4.08 -2.59 22.96
N GLU A 146 3.34 -1.86 23.79
CA GLU A 146 1.90 -1.64 23.59
C GLU A 146 1.58 -0.90 22.28
N VAL A 147 2.48 -0.05 21.78
CA VAL A 147 2.35 0.61 20.48
C VAL A 147 2.90 -0.28 19.37
N ARG A 148 4.06 -0.92 19.60
CA ARG A 148 4.73 -1.77 18.60
C ARG A 148 3.90 -2.97 18.18
N ASP A 149 3.18 -3.59 19.10
CA ASP A 149 2.36 -4.78 18.83
C ASP A 149 1.15 -4.48 17.90
N LEU A 150 0.83 -3.20 17.67
CA LEU A 150 -0.18 -2.77 16.70
C LEU A 150 0.37 -2.74 15.26
N CYS A 151 1.68 -2.70 15.08
CA CYS A 151 2.34 -2.38 13.81
C CYS A 151 2.94 -3.61 13.12
N ILE A 152 2.75 -3.71 11.80
CA ILE A 152 3.28 -4.78 10.95
C ILE A 152 4.07 -4.13 9.82
N PHE A 153 5.39 -4.31 9.82
CA PHE A 153 6.29 -3.73 8.82
C PHE A 153 6.69 -4.75 7.74
N SER A 154 6.41 -4.46 6.47
CA SER A 154 6.71 -5.34 5.33
C SER A 154 7.22 -4.57 4.11
N SER A 155 8.14 -5.17 3.35
CA SER A 155 8.54 -4.62 2.04
C SER A 155 7.38 -4.73 1.06
N HIS A 156 7.02 -3.62 0.42
CA HIS A 156 5.91 -3.56 -0.56
C HIS A 156 5.99 -2.28 -1.40
N SER A 157 5.77 -2.46 -2.70
CA SER A 157 5.64 -1.38 -3.68
C SER A 157 4.18 -1.16 -4.04
N VAL A 158 3.67 0.03 -3.73
CA VAL A 158 2.30 0.46 -4.09
C VAL A 158 1.99 0.37 -5.58
N MET A 159 3.01 0.38 -6.44
CA MET A 159 2.87 0.30 -7.90
C MET A 159 2.85 -1.14 -8.44
N ARG A 160 3.59 -2.05 -7.82
CA ARG A 160 3.83 -3.39 -8.37
C ARG A 160 3.04 -4.46 -7.62
N ASP A 161 2.96 -4.33 -6.32
CA ASP A 161 2.45 -5.38 -5.44
C ASP A 161 0.95 -5.22 -5.21
N PRO A 162 0.21 -6.32 -5.01
CA PRO A 162 -1.20 -6.25 -4.70
C PRO A 162 -1.45 -5.42 -3.41
N PRO A 163 -2.44 -4.51 -3.39
CA PRO A 163 -2.81 -3.77 -2.21
C PRO A 163 -3.41 -4.69 -1.14
N PHE A 164 -3.30 -4.25 0.11
CA PHE A 164 -4.16 -4.76 1.16
C PHE A 164 -5.62 -4.42 0.87
N SER A 165 -6.55 -5.30 1.27
CA SER A 165 -7.98 -5.06 1.14
C SER A 165 -8.63 -4.80 2.49
N ARG A 166 -9.83 -4.21 2.43
CA ARG A 166 -10.68 -3.93 3.60
C ARG A 166 -9.98 -3.03 4.63
N ILE A 167 -9.26 -2.02 4.16
CA ILE A 167 -8.59 -1.02 5.00
C ILE A 167 -9.61 0.04 5.45
N ASP A 168 -9.55 0.46 6.70
CA ASP A 168 -10.42 1.49 7.27
C ASP A 168 -9.81 2.90 7.12
N LEU A 169 -8.48 3.01 7.21
CA LEU A 169 -7.72 4.25 6.99
C LEU A 169 -6.44 3.97 6.19
N ILE A 170 -6.20 4.74 5.13
CA ILE A 170 -4.90 4.82 4.46
C ILE A 170 -4.25 6.16 4.81
N SER A 171 -3.01 6.13 5.30
CA SER A 171 -2.17 7.33 5.47
C SER A 171 -1.05 7.28 4.45
N CYS A 172 -1.17 8.05 3.37
CA CYS A 172 -0.18 8.13 2.30
C CYS A 172 0.32 9.56 2.24
N ARG A 173 1.26 9.91 3.12
CA ARG A 173 1.73 11.29 3.28
C ARG A 173 3.14 11.44 2.76
N ASN A 174 3.37 12.53 2.04
CA ASN A 174 4.67 12.89 1.49
C ASN A 174 5.27 11.84 0.54
N LEU A 175 4.46 10.93 -0.02
CA LEU A 175 4.88 9.92 -0.99
C LEU A 175 4.50 10.31 -2.42
N LEU A 176 3.29 10.87 -2.61
CA LEU A 176 2.75 11.21 -3.92
C LEU A 176 3.50 12.37 -4.59
N ILE A 177 4.21 13.19 -3.82
CA ILE A 177 5.06 14.27 -4.35
C ILE A 177 6.22 13.77 -5.22
N TYR A 178 6.62 12.50 -5.06
CA TYR A 178 7.64 11.86 -5.89
C TYR A 178 7.06 11.23 -7.15
N PHE A 179 5.74 11.24 -7.30
CA PHE A 179 5.04 10.60 -8.41
C PHE A 179 4.57 11.62 -9.43
N GLY A 180 4.92 11.38 -10.69
CA GLY A 180 4.29 12.06 -11.83
C GLY A 180 2.81 11.70 -11.96
N SER A 181 2.09 12.47 -12.79
CA SER A 181 0.65 12.33 -12.97
C SER A 181 0.23 10.93 -13.42
N GLU A 182 1.02 10.24 -14.27
CA GLU A 182 0.71 8.88 -14.71
C GLU A 182 0.72 7.88 -13.55
N VAL A 183 1.69 8.00 -12.63
CA VAL A 183 1.80 7.13 -11.47
C VAL A 183 0.67 7.40 -10.47
N GLN A 184 0.37 8.67 -10.20
CA GLN A 184 -0.76 9.01 -9.34
C GLN A 184 -2.10 8.47 -9.89
N ASN A 185 -2.29 8.50 -11.21
CA ASN A 185 -3.45 7.92 -11.90
C ASN A 185 -3.58 6.40 -11.75
N GLN A 186 -2.49 5.71 -11.41
CA GLN A 186 -2.52 4.27 -11.10
C GLN A 186 -2.72 4.01 -9.60
N VAL A 187 -2.04 4.77 -8.75
CA VAL A 187 -2.00 4.55 -7.29
C VAL A 187 -3.30 4.97 -6.59
N ILE A 188 -3.90 6.10 -6.96
CA ILE A 188 -5.10 6.60 -6.28
C ILE A 188 -6.32 5.65 -6.43
N PRO A 189 -6.59 5.07 -7.62
CA PRO A 189 -7.61 4.03 -7.74
C PRO A 189 -7.33 2.77 -6.92
N VAL A 190 -6.05 2.40 -6.73
CA VAL A 190 -5.65 1.29 -5.86
C VAL A 190 -6.00 1.58 -4.40
N PHE A 191 -5.80 2.81 -3.92
CA PHE A 191 -6.25 3.21 -2.58
C PHE A 191 -7.78 3.16 -2.44
N HIS A 192 -8.52 3.59 -3.46
CA HIS A 192 -9.98 3.49 -3.45
C HIS A 192 -10.46 2.04 -3.35
N TYR A 193 -9.80 1.12 -4.07
CA TYR A 193 -10.10 -0.30 -4.02
C TYR A 193 -9.75 -0.93 -2.65
N ALA A 194 -8.60 -0.56 -2.09
CA ALA A 194 -8.12 -1.07 -0.81
C ALA A 194 -9.03 -0.68 0.38
N LEU A 195 -9.57 0.54 0.34
CA LEU A 195 -10.43 1.07 1.39
C LEU A 195 -11.80 0.38 1.42
N ARG A 196 -12.32 0.15 2.64
CA ARG A 196 -13.73 -0.21 2.86
C ARG A 196 -14.65 0.93 2.42
N PRO A 197 -15.92 0.64 2.12
CA PRO A 197 -16.92 1.71 1.94
C PRO A 197 -16.85 2.67 3.12
N GLU A 198 -16.95 3.96 2.85
CA GLU A 198 -16.82 5.02 3.85
C GLU A 198 -15.46 5.13 4.58
N GLY A 199 -14.44 4.36 4.17
CA GLY A 199 -13.08 4.46 4.70
C GLY A 199 -12.39 5.79 4.39
N TYR A 200 -11.28 6.05 5.07
CA TYR A 200 -10.62 7.35 5.06
C TYR A 200 -9.26 7.32 4.36
N LEU A 201 -8.93 8.41 3.67
CA LEU A 201 -7.63 8.64 3.07
C LEU A 201 -7.04 9.91 3.67
N PHE A 202 -5.85 9.81 4.24
CA PHE A 202 -5.11 10.91 4.83
C PHE A 202 -3.83 11.15 4.02
N LEU A 203 -3.68 12.37 3.50
CA LEU A 203 -2.54 12.77 2.67
C LEU A 203 -1.72 13.89 3.34
N GLY A 204 -0.52 14.11 2.84
CA GLY A 204 0.32 15.27 3.15
C GLY A 204 -0.28 16.56 2.60
N THR A 205 0.03 17.68 3.24
CA THR A 205 -0.54 19.01 2.95
C THR A 205 -0.29 19.47 1.51
N SER A 206 0.87 19.13 0.95
CA SER A 206 1.29 19.41 -0.42
C SER A 206 0.71 18.46 -1.48
N GLU A 207 0.00 17.41 -1.07
CA GLU A 207 -0.52 16.39 -1.97
C GLU A 207 -1.98 16.70 -2.35
N ASN A 208 -2.30 16.44 -3.62
CA ASN A 208 -3.56 16.85 -4.20
C ASN A 208 -4.15 15.73 -5.07
N ILE A 209 -5.39 15.36 -4.75
CA ILE A 209 -6.16 14.35 -5.48
C ILE A 209 -7.45 14.93 -6.08
N SER A 210 -7.51 16.24 -6.34
CA SER A 210 -8.72 16.91 -6.84
C SER A 210 -9.26 16.31 -8.14
N GLN A 211 -8.39 15.77 -9.01
CA GLN A 211 -8.81 15.09 -10.24
C GLN A 211 -9.55 13.75 -9.97
N PHE A 212 -9.49 13.24 -8.74
CA PHE A 212 -10.16 12.01 -8.30
C PHE A 212 -11.37 12.30 -7.40
N GLY A 213 -12.04 13.44 -7.61
CA GLY A 213 -13.22 13.87 -6.83
C GLY A 213 -14.39 12.88 -6.86
N ASP A 214 -14.47 12.05 -7.90
CA ASP A 214 -15.46 10.98 -8.03
C ASP A 214 -15.16 9.77 -7.13
N LEU A 215 -13.89 9.58 -6.75
CA LEU A 215 -13.43 8.51 -5.87
C LEU A 215 -13.44 8.95 -4.41
N PHE A 216 -13.09 10.21 -4.14
CA PHE A 216 -12.88 10.72 -2.80
C PHE A 216 -13.61 12.05 -2.56
N ALA A 217 -14.34 12.12 -1.45
CA ALA A 217 -14.96 13.36 -0.97
C ALA A 217 -14.07 14.00 0.12
N PRO A 218 -13.78 15.31 0.06
CA PRO A 218 -13.04 15.96 1.13
C PRO A 218 -13.88 15.99 2.42
N MET A 219 -13.32 15.46 3.51
CA MET A 219 -13.90 15.56 4.85
C MET A 219 -13.30 16.74 5.61
N GLU A 220 -11.99 16.94 5.48
CA GLU A 220 -11.28 18.12 5.95
C GLU A 220 -10.27 18.52 4.85
N LYS A 221 -10.44 19.73 4.29
CA LYS A 221 -9.64 20.20 3.15
C LYS A 221 -8.25 20.71 3.55
N LYS A 222 -8.13 21.45 4.65
CA LYS A 222 -6.89 22.07 5.14
C LYS A 222 -5.82 21.01 5.45
N HIS A 223 -6.24 19.90 6.04
CA HIS A 223 -5.42 18.80 6.51
C HIS A 223 -5.49 17.57 5.59
N ARG A 224 -6.11 17.70 4.40
CA ARG A 224 -6.11 16.67 3.35
C ARG A 224 -6.65 15.31 3.83
N ILE A 225 -7.77 15.35 4.54
CA ILE A 225 -8.50 14.15 4.98
C ILE A 225 -9.71 13.97 4.06
N PHE A 226 -9.80 12.79 3.46
CA PHE A 226 -10.83 12.44 2.50
C PHE A 226 -11.58 11.18 2.93
N ARG A 227 -12.82 11.05 2.45
CA ARG A 227 -13.65 9.86 2.62
C ARG A 227 -13.85 9.20 1.27
N ARG A 228 -13.72 7.88 1.22
CA ARG A 228 -14.00 7.08 0.03
C ARG A 228 -15.48 7.21 -0.34
N ARG A 229 -15.77 7.48 -1.62
CA ARG A 229 -17.13 7.46 -2.17
C ARG A 229 -17.52 6.04 -2.61
N ALA A 230 -18.78 5.66 -2.38
CA ALA A 230 -19.32 4.37 -2.79
C ALA A 230 -19.33 4.13 -4.32
N ASN A 231 -19.41 5.20 -5.12
CA ASN A 231 -19.79 5.12 -6.55
C ASN A 231 -18.61 5.00 -7.53
N GLY A 232 -17.37 4.90 -7.06
CA GLY A 232 -16.15 4.96 -7.89
C GLY A 232 -15.80 3.71 -8.72
N VAL A 233 -16.63 2.67 -8.76
CA VAL A 233 -16.23 1.35 -9.30
C VAL A 233 -16.46 1.21 -10.82
N SER A 234 -17.08 2.19 -11.48
CA SER A 234 -17.31 2.13 -12.93
C SER A 234 -16.04 2.52 -13.70
N GLY A 235 -15.15 1.55 -13.93
CA GLY A 235 -14.12 1.65 -14.98
C GLY A 235 -12.65 1.66 -14.53
N ILE A 236 -12.33 1.38 -13.26
CA ILE A 236 -10.93 1.30 -12.81
C ILE A 236 -10.21 0.14 -13.53
N ARG A 237 -9.24 0.48 -14.39
CA ARG A 237 -8.26 -0.48 -14.93
C ARG A 237 -7.23 -0.78 -13.83
N LEU A 238 -7.52 -1.77 -13.00
CA LEU A 238 -6.56 -2.33 -12.06
C LEU A 238 -5.34 -2.85 -12.83
N PRO A 239 -4.11 -2.77 -12.28
CA PRO A 239 -2.95 -3.46 -12.83
C PRO A 239 -3.29 -4.94 -13.11
N MET A 240 -2.77 -5.51 -14.19
CA MET A 240 -3.12 -6.87 -14.65
C MET A 240 -2.96 -7.95 -13.55
N THR A 241 -2.05 -7.74 -12.60
CA THR A 241 -1.84 -8.60 -11.43
C THR A 241 -3.06 -8.66 -10.48
N LEU A 242 -3.84 -7.60 -10.39
CA LEU A 242 -5.05 -7.50 -9.56
C LEU A 242 -6.32 -8.01 -10.23
N ALA A 243 -6.35 -8.05 -11.57
CA ALA A 243 -7.50 -8.60 -12.31
C ALA A 243 -7.72 -10.09 -11.99
N HIS A 244 -6.66 -10.80 -11.62
CA HIS A 244 -6.66 -12.23 -11.26
C HIS A 244 -7.03 -12.51 -9.79
N LEU A 245 -7.09 -11.51 -8.91
CA LEU A 245 -7.34 -11.68 -7.47
C LEU A 245 -8.82 -11.54 -7.07
N ARG A 246 -9.75 -11.49 -8.04
CA ARG A 246 -11.20 -11.44 -7.74
C ARG A 246 -11.60 -12.72 -6.98
N PRO A 247 -11.97 -12.64 -5.68
CA PRO A 247 -12.53 -13.78 -4.99
C PRO A 247 -13.92 -14.02 -5.58
N GLY A 248 -14.14 -15.21 -6.12
CA GLY A 248 -15.42 -15.61 -6.69
C GLY A 248 -16.55 -15.49 -5.66
N HIS A 249 -17.46 -14.55 -5.89
CA HIS A 249 -18.85 -14.75 -5.50
C HIS A 249 -19.54 -15.53 -6.62
N PRO A 250 -20.28 -16.60 -6.32
CA PRO A 250 -21.17 -17.23 -7.28
C PRO A 250 -22.36 -16.29 -7.50
N GLY A 251 -22.12 -15.18 -8.19
CA GLY A 251 -23.15 -14.31 -8.72
C GLY A 251 -23.73 -15.00 -9.96
N GLN A 252 -25.04 -15.26 -9.92
CA GLN A 252 -25.81 -15.78 -11.05
C GLN A 252 -25.37 -15.11 -12.36
N PRO A 253 -25.21 -15.88 -13.45
CA PRO A 253 -24.78 -15.32 -14.72
C PRO A 253 -25.86 -14.37 -15.21
N THR A 254 -25.62 -13.07 -15.08
CA THR A 254 -26.31 -12.08 -15.88
C THR A 254 -25.85 -12.32 -17.31
N MET A 255 -26.76 -12.85 -18.15
CA MET A 255 -26.57 -12.93 -19.59
C MET A 255 -26.33 -11.52 -20.13
N ARG A 256 -25.07 -11.10 -20.15
CA ARG A 256 -24.63 -10.07 -21.09
C ARG A 256 -24.75 -10.70 -22.46
N GLN A 257 -25.71 -10.20 -23.25
CA GLN A 257 -25.85 -10.52 -24.66
C GLN A 257 -24.50 -10.33 -25.33
N THR A 258 -23.80 -11.44 -25.55
CA THR A 258 -22.56 -11.49 -26.29
C THR A 258 -22.99 -11.54 -27.75
N THR A 259 -22.69 -10.50 -28.50
CA THR A 259 -22.86 -10.54 -29.95
C THR A 259 -22.00 -11.69 -30.49
N ALA A 260 -22.49 -12.39 -31.52
CA ALA A 260 -21.83 -13.56 -32.11
C ALA A 260 -20.35 -13.32 -32.47
N ASN A 261 -20.00 -12.08 -32.81
CA ASN A 261 -18.62 -11.67 -33.11
C ASN A 261 -17.68 -11.69 -31.89
N GLY A 262 -18.20 -11.45 -30.68
CA GLY A 262 -17.41 -11.46 -29.45
C GLY A 262 -17.01 -12.87 -28.98
N LEU A 263 -17.87 -13.87 -29.24
CA LEU A 263 -17.56 -15.28 -28.99
C LEU A 263 -16.49 -15.80 -29.95
N ALA A 264 -16.60 -15.47 -31.24
CA ALA A 264 -15.61 -15.85 -32.25
C ALA A 264 -14.23 -15.24 -31.97
N LEU A 265 -14.16 -13.95 -31.65
CA LEU A 265 -12.90 -13.28 -31.32
C LEU A 265 -12.25 -13.86 -30.06
N ARG A 266 -13.06 -14.16 -29.04
CA ARG A 266 -12.57 -14.77 -27.80
C ARG A 266 -11.96 -16.15 -28.06
N GLN A 267 -12.63 -16.98 -28.86
CA GLN A 267 -12.12 -18.32 -29.22
C GLN A 267 -10.79 -18.23 -29.99
N ILE A 268 -10.65 -17.26 -30.90
CA ILE A 268 -9.41 -17.05 -31.67
C ILE A 268 -8.25 -16.60 -30.76
N VAL A 269 -8.53 -15.72 -29.79
CA VAL A 269 -7.51 -15.27 -28.83
C VAL A 269 -7.11 -16.40 -27.89
N GLU A 270 -8.09 -17.14 -27.36
CA GLU A 270 -7.84 -18.30 -26.49
C GLU A 270 -7.02 -19.37 -27.23
N SER A 271 -7.32 -19.65 -28.51
CA SER A 271 -6.56 -20.62 -29.30
C SER A 271 -5.11 -20.17 -29.53
N GLN A 272 -4.87 -18.90 -29.86
CA GLN A 272 -3.52 -18.39 -30.08
C GLN A 272 -2.66 -18.38 -28.80
N VAL A 273 -3.26 -18.05 -27.65
CA VAL A 273 -2.55 -18.07 -26.36
C VAL A 273 -2.19 -19.50 -25.97
N LEU A 274 -3.12 -20.45 -26.12
CA LEU A 274 -2.86 -21.86 -25.85
C LEU A 274 -1.77 -22.42 -26.77
N GLU A 275 -1.81 -22.10 -28.06
CA GLU A 275 -0.80 -22.57 -29.02
C GLU A 275 0.61 -22.04 -28.72
N ARG A 276 0.71 -20.82 -28.17
CA ARG A 276 2.00 -20.17 -27.93
C ARG A 276 2.61 -20.44 -26.56
N PHE A 277 1.78 -20.65 -25.53
CA PHE A 277 2.24 -20.72 -24.14
C PHE A 277 1.92 -22.03 -23.42
N ALA A 278 1.05 -22.89 -23.95
CA ALA A 278 0.79 -24.18 -23.31
C ALA A 278 1.94 -25.18 -23.59
N PRO A 279 2.33 -26.01 -22.60
CA PRO A 279 3.18 -27.16 -22.85
C PRO A 279 2.44 -28.18 -23.75
N PRO A 280 3.13 -29.12 -24.43
CA PRO A 280 2.46 -30.12 -25.26
C PRO A 280 1.39 -30.89 -24.48
N PHE A 281 0.16 -30.93 -25.01
CA PHE A 281 -0.99 -31.55 -24.35
C PHE A 281 -1.89 -32.30 -25.33
N VAL A 282 -2.65 -33.26 -24.79
CA VAL A 282 -3.65 -34.06 -25.50
C VAL A 282 -4.96 -33.99 -24.72
N VAL A 283 -6.06 -33.77 -25.43
CA VAL A 283 -7.41 -33.85 -24.84
C VAL A 283 -7.99 -35.20 -25.17
N VAL A 284 -8.45 -35.93 -24.16
CA VAL A 284 -9.11 -37.24 -24.32
C VAL A 284 -10.57 -37.15 -23.89
N ASN A 285 -11.44 -37.92 -24.53
CA ASN A 285 -12.83 -38.10 -24.09
C ASN A 285 -12.90 -39.04 -22.85
N ARG A 286 -14.10 -39.30 -22.35
CA ARG A 286 -14.33 -40.19 -21.20
C ARG A 286 -14.03 -41.67 -21.50
N ASP A 287 -14.05 -42.06 -22.77
CA ASP A 287 -13.79 -43.42 -23.25
C ASP A 287 -12.30 -43.67 -23.54
N GLY A 288 -11.46 -42.62 -23.41
CA GLY A 288 -10.01 -42.69 -23.61
C GLY A 288 -9.55 -42.36 -25.03
N ASP A 289 -10.46 -42.00 -25.93
CA ASP A 289 -10.10 -41.58 -27.29
C ASP A 289 -9.55 -40.15 -27.30
N VAL A 290 -8.57 -39.90 -28.16
CA VAL A 290 -7.99 -38.57 -28.33
C VAL A 290 -8.93 -37.67 -29.14
N ALA A 291 -9.38 -36.57 -28.53
CA ALA A 291 -10.19 -35.54 -29.16
C ALA A 291 -9.36 -34.40 -29.79
N TYR A 292 -8.15 -34.13 -29.27
CA TYR A 292 -7.29 -33.06 -29.78
C TYR A 292 -5.81 -33.24 -29.41
N PHE A 293 -4.92 -32.88 -30.32
CA PHE A 293 -3.48 -32.76 -30.09
C PHE A 293 -3.05 -31.29 -30.18
N SER A 294 -2.30 -30.80 -29.20
CA SER A 294 -1.68 -29.47 -29.29
C SER A 294 -0.59 -29.44 -30.38
N ALA A 295 -0.20 -28.25 -30.84
CA ALA A 295 1.03 -28.16 -31.63
C ALA A 295 2.23 -28.69 -30.81
N ARG A 296 3.19 -29.36 -31.48
CA ARG A 296 4.44 -29.90 -30.90
C ARG A 296 4.35 -31.21 -30.09
N THR A 297 3.22 -31.94 -30.10
CA THR A 297 3.14 -33.27 -29.45
C THR A 297 3.95 -34.37 -30.15
N GLY A 298 4.31 -34.20 -31.42
CA GLY A 298 5.03 -35.22 -32.21
C GLY A 298 6.45 -35.58 -31.73
N LYS A 299 6.99 -34.88 -30.71
CA LYS A 299 8.24 -35.28 -30.03
C LYS A 299 8.03 -36.24 -28.86
N TYR A 300 6.77 -36.50 -28.48
CA TYR A 300 6.37 -37.23 -27.28
C TYR A 300 5.37 -38.36 -27.57
N LEU A 301 5.04 -38.57 -28.86
CA LEU A 301 4.27 -39.69 -29.40
C LEU A 301 5.25 -40.59 -30.16
#